data_AF-A0A178X8I6-F1
#
_entry.id   AF-A0A178X8I6-F1
#
_cell.length_a   1.000
_cell.length_b   1.000
_cell.length_c   1.000
_cell.angle_alpha   90.00
_cell.angle_beta   90.00
_cell.angle_gamma   90.00
#
_symmetry.space_group_name_H-M   'P 1'
#
loop_
_entity.id
_entity.type
_entity.pdbx_description
1 polymer ?
#
loop_
_entity_poly.entity_id
_entity_poly.type
_entity_poly.pdbx_seq_one_letter_code
_entity_poly.pdbx_strand_id
1 'polypeptide(L)'
;MDTPERRQASGVLPGRILASRSFFAEVEAGLPDLARLPVLIVWGNAHIGFRPRERERLEASFPNHKTVALDDVGLYVESDAPEAFVAAIRDWSATQ
;
A
#
# COMPACT_ATOMS: atom_id res chain seq x y z
N MET A 1 -6.10 -1.14 23.25
CA MET A 1 -4.64 -1.45 23.18
C MET A 1 -3.96 -1.17 24.53
N ASP A 2 -4.69 -1.33 25.63
CA ASP A 2 -4.31 -0.97 26.99
C ASP A 2 -3.55 -2.08 27.72
N THR A 3 -3.89 -3.36 27.50
CA THR A 3 -3.15 -4.50 28.07
C THR A 3 -2.16 -5.14 27.09
N PRO A 4 -1.10 -5.82 27.58
CA PRO A 4 -0.16 -6.56 26.73
C PRO A 4 -0.82 -7.63 25.86
N GLU A 5 -1.79 -8.38 26.39
CA GLU A 5 -2.48 -9.47 25.69
C GLU A 5 -3.22 -8.94 24.46
N ARG A 6 -3.84 -7.75 24.58
CA ARG A 6 -4.52 -7.08 23.46
C ARG A 6 -3.56 -6.56 22.38
N ARG A 7 -2.25 -6.48 22.67
CA ARG A 7 -1.19 -6.07 21.72
C ARG A 7 -0.47 -7.26 21.09
N GLN A 8 -0.85 -8.50 21.41
CA GLN A 8 -0.18 -9.70 20.92
C GLN A 8 -0.05 -9.71 19.38
N ALA A 9 -1.10 -9.34 18.65
CA ALA A 9 -1.08 -9.29 17.19
C ALA A 9 0.02 -8.35 16.66
N SER A 10 0.11 -7.13 17.21
CA SER A 10 1.15 -6.16 16.86
C SER A 10 2.57 -6.65 17.22
N GLY A 11 2.71 -7.38 18.33
CA GLY A 11 3.99 -7.96 18.74
C GLY A 11 4.48 -9.11 17.86
N VAL A 12 3.57 -9.91 17.31
CA VAL A 12 3.90 -11.08 16.47
C VAL A 12 4.09 -10.70 15.00
N LEU A 13 3.38 -9.68 14.50
CA LEU A 13 3.34 -9.32 13.08
C LEU A 13 4.72 -9.11 12.44
N PRO A 14 5.68 -8.36 13.02
CA PRO A 14 6.99 -8.17 12.39
C PRO A 14 7.75 -9.48 12.15
N GLY A 15 7.72 -10.40 13.13
CA GLY A 15 8.35 -11.72 12.99
C GLY A 15 7.67 -12.58 11.92
N ARG A 16 6.34 -12.47 11.78
CA ARG A 16 5.60 -13.17 10.73
C ARG A 16 5.91 -12.64 9.34
N ILE A 17 6.05 -11.33 9.16
CA ILE A 17 6.47 -10.75 7.88
C ILE A 17 7.83 -11.33 7.46
N LEU A 18 8.80 -11.40 8.36
CA LEU A 18 10.12 -11.93 8.04
C LEU A 18 10.11 -13.44 7.74
N ALA A 19 9.23 -14.21 8.40
CA ALA A 19 9.12 -15.66 8.22
C ALA A 19 8.33 -16.06 6.97
N SER A 20 7.46 -15.19 6.43
CA SER A 20 6.52 -15.50 5.34
C SER A 20 7.11 -15.28 3.93
N ARG A 21 8.41 -15.50 3.72
CA ARG A 21 9.05 -15.23 2.42
C ARG A 21 8.47 -16.04 1.26
N SER A 22 8.20 -17.34 1.48
CA SER A 22 7.61 -18.21 0.45
C SER A 22 6.22 -17.72 0.04
N PHE A 23 5.41 -17.32 1.02
CA PHE A 23 4.09 -16.75 0.78
C PHE A 23 4.16 -15.46 -0.04
N PHE A 24 5.07 -14.54 0.30
CA PHE A 24 5.22 -13.31 -0.50
C PHE A 24 5.70 -13.57 -1.93
N ALA A 25 6.57 -14.57 -2.14
CA ALA A 25 6.99 -14.97 -3.48
C ALA A 25 5.83 -15.56 -4.31
N GLU A 26 4.96 -16.35 -3.68
CA GLU A 26 3.74 -16.86 -4.32
C GLU A 26 2.78 -15.73 -4.70
N VAL A 27 2.53 -14.79 -3.78
CA VAL A 27 1.70 -13.59 -4.05
C VAL A 27 2.30 -12.77 -5.20
N GLU A 28 3.60 -12.52 -5.18
CA GLU A 28 4.30 -11.77 -6.24
C GLU A 28 4.19 -12.45 -7.60
N ALA A 29 4.29 -13.78 -7.65
CA ALA A 29 4.12 -14.56 -8.88
C ALA A 29 2.70 -14.47 -9.47
N GLY A 30 1.68 -14.18 -8.65
CA GLY A 30 0.29 -14.02 -9.08
C GLY A 30 -0.09 -12.59 -9.50
N LEU A 31 0.74 -11.58 -9.25
CA LEU A 31 0.43 -10.19 -9.63
C LEU A 31 0.13 -10.00 -11.13
N PRO A 32 0.83 -10.68 -12.07
CA PRO A 32 0.52 -10.55 -13.50
C PRO A 32 -0.94 -10.88 -13.87
N ASP A 33 -1.61 -11.77 -13.14
CA ASP A 33 -3.01 -12.14 -13.39
C ASP A 33 -3.98 -10.97 -13.14
N LEU A 34 -3.53 -9.98 -12.36
CA LEU A 34 -4.28 -8.76 -12.02
C LEU A 34 -3.87 -7.56 -12.89
N ALA A 35 -2.85 -7.67 -13.74
CA ALA A 35 -2.24 -6.54 -14.45
C ALA A 35 -3.22 -5.78 -15.38
N ARG A 36 -4.29 -6.45 -15.83
CA ARG A 36 -5.35 -5.85 -16.67
C ARG A 36 -6.37 -5.01 -15.90
N LEU A 37 -6.44 -5.17 -14.59
CA LEU A 37 -7.42 -4.45 -13.77
C LEU A 37 -7.03 -2.98 -13.68
N PRO A 38 -8.00 -2.06 -13.67
CA PRO A 38 -7.70 -0.69 -13.29
C PRO A 38 -7.30 -0.65 -11.82
N VAL A 39 -6.23 0.08 -11.51
CA VAL A 39 -5.70 0.18 -10.14
C VAL A 39 -5.56 1.65 -9.74
N LEU A 40 -5.96 1.98 -8.51
CA LEU A 40 -5.61 3.25 -7.88
C LEU A 40 -4.52 3.01 -6.85
N ILE A 41 -3.41 3.74 -6.96
CA ILE A 41 -2.33 3.76 -5.97
C ILE A 41 -2.36 5.13 -5.29
N VAL A 42 -2.65 5.16 -3.99
CA VAL A 42 -2.53 6.38 -3.17
C VAL A 42 -1.31 6.22 -2.28
N TRP A 43 -0.33 7.12 -2.41
CA TRP A 43 1.02 6.95 -1.85
C TRP A 43 1.52 8.19 -1.11
N GLY A 44 2.09 8.00 0.08
CA GLY A 44 2.79 9.05 0.82
C GLY A 44 4.32 8.96 0.64
N ASN A 45 4.97 10.07 0.27
CA ASN A 45 6.42 10.09 -0.02
C ASN A 45 7.29 10.38 1.21
N ALA A 46 6.71 10.72 2.36
CA ALA A 46 7.48 11.06 3.57
C ALA A 46 7.89 9.83 4.42
N HIS A 47 7.55 8.60 3.99
CA HIS A 47 7.87 7.39 4.74
C HIS A 47 9.27 6.83 4.43
N ILE A 48 10.05 6.58 5.48
CA ILE A 48 11.45 6.12 5.37
C ILE A 48 11.63 4.71 4.78
N GLY A 49 10.65 3.83 4.95
CA GLY A 49 10.70 2.42 4.53
C GLY A 49 10.01 2.12 3.19
N PHE A 50 9.24 3.06 2.66
CA PHE A 50 8.46 2.91 1.42
C PHE A 50 8.75 4.13 0.55
N ARG A 51 9.81 4.02 -0.26
CA ARG A 51 10.39 5.15 -1.01
C ARG A 51 9.90 5.13 -2.46
N PRO A 52 10.25 6.13 -3.29
CA PRO A 52 9.84 6.16 -4.70
C PRO A 52 10.14 4.87 -5.46
N ARG A 53 11.26 4.20 -5.21
CA ARG A 53 11.60 2.91 -5.83
C ARG A 53 10.56 1.81 -5.58
N GLU A 54 10.03 1.74 -4.35
CA GLU A 54 9.01 0.74 -4.01
C GLU A 54 7.67 1.07 -4.68
N ARG A 55 7.31 2.36 -4.80
CA ARG A 55 6.16 2.84 -5.59
C ARG A 55 6.31 2.50 -7.07
N GLU A 56 7.45 2.82 -7.68
CA GLU A 56 7.74 2.56 -9.09
C GLU A 56 7.66 1.07 -9.44
N ARG A 57 8.10 0.18 -8.54
CA ARG A 57 7.96 -1.27 -8.72
C ARG A 57 6.49 -1.70 -8.72
N LEU A 58 5.67 -1.09 -7.86
CA LEU A 58 4.24 -1.34 -7.79
C LEU A 58 3.53 -0.85 -9.06
N GLU A 59 3.87 0.36 -9.52
CA GLU A 59 3.38 0.95 -10.77
C GLU A 59 3.72 0.08 -11.99
N ALA A 60 4.95 -0.45 -12.04
CA ALA A 60 5.37 -1.38 -13.10
C ALA A 60 4.60 -2.71 -13.07
N SER A 61 4.16 -3.15 -11.89
CA SER A 61 3.37 -4.38 -11.73
C SER A 61 1.91 -4.20 -12.18
N PHE A 62 1.41 -2.96 -12.15
CA PHE A 62 0.04 -2.60 -12.51
C PHE A 62 0.05 -1.53 -13.62
N PRO A 63 0.25 -1.90 -14.89
CA PRO A 63 0.43 -0.92 -15.97
C PRO A 63 -0.81 -0.04 -16.22
N ASN A 64 -2.01 -0.48 -15.83
CA ASN A 64 -3.24 0.31 -15.90
C ASN A 64 -3.55 1.01 -14.55
N HIS A 65 -2.54 1.64 -13.95
CA HIS A 65 -2.70 2.36 -12.69
C HIS A 65 -2.99 3.85 -12.90
N LYS A 66 -3.64 4.44 -11.91
CA LYS A 66 -3.58 5.87 -11.60
C LYS A 66 -2.87 6.03 -10.26
N THR A 67 -1.82 6.83 -10.21
CA THR A 67 -1.13 7.14 -8.96
C THR A 67 -1.47 8.55 -8.47
N VAL A 68 -1.79 8.67 -7.19
CA VAL A 68 -1.86 9.93 -6.45
C VAL A 68 -0.78 9.88 -5.37
N ALA A 69 0.28 10.66 -5.55
CA ALA A 69 1.40 10.74 -4.61
C ALA A 69 1.35 12.06 -3.82
N LEU A 70 1.58 11.99 -2.51
CA LEU A 70 1.54 13.13 -1.59
C LEU A 70 2.90 13.29 -0.90
N ASP A 71 3.52 14.45 -1.03
CA ASP A 71 4.93 14.63 -0.67
C ASP A 71 5.21 14.58 0.83
N ASP A 72 4.39 15.27 1.63
CA ASP A 72 4.59 15.42 3.08
C ASP A 72 3.77 14.42 3.92
N VAL A 73 3.36 13.30 3.31
CA VAL A 73 2.46 12.32 3.92
C VAL A 73 3.18 11.01 4.18
N GLY A 74 2.94 10.42 5.36
CA GLY A 74 3.54 9.18 5.80
C GLY A 74 2.89 7.93 5.19
N LEU A 75 3.09 6.78 5.84
CA LEU A 75 2.60 5.49 5.36
C LEU A 75 1.08 5.38 5.38
N TYR A 76 0.43 6.00 6.39
CA TYR A 76 -1.01 5.90 6.60
C TYR A 76 -1.71 7.11 6.00
N VAL A 77 -1.72 7.20 4.66
CA VAL A 77 -2.28 8.34 3.92
C VAL A 77 -3.74 8.62 4.31
N GLU A 78 -4.51 7.58 4.59
CA GLU A 78 -5.90 7.68 5.03
C GLU A 78 -6.07 8.38 6.40
N SER A 79 -5.03 8.36 7.23
CA SER A 79 -5.03 9.03 8.54
C SER A 79 -4.36 10.41 8.47
N ASP A 80 -3.28 10.51 7.71
CA ASP A 80 -2.44 11.71 7.61
C ASP A 80 -3.03 12.76 6.65
N ALA A 81 -3.77 12.33 5.61
CA ALA A 81 -4.40 13.20 4.61
C ALA A 81 -5.77 12.66 4.17
N PRO A 82 -6.75 12.56 5.10
CA PRO A 82 -8.03 11.87 4.85
C PRO A 82 -8.84 12.50 3.71
N GLU A 83 -8.87 13.82 3.59
CA GLU A 83 -9.61 14.49 2.52
C GLU A 83 -9.01 14.18 1.15
N ALA A 84 -7.67 14.21 1.05
CA ALA A 84 -6.96 13.87 -0.18
C ALA A 84 -7.14 12.39 -0.56
N PHE A 85 -7.10 11.49 0.44
CA PHE A 85 -7.34 10.06 0.25
C PHE A 85 -8.76 9.78 -0.27
N VAL A 86 -9.78 10.39 0.35
CA VAL A 86 -11.18 10.24 -0.09
C VAL A 86 -11.41 10.84 -1.47
N ALA A 87 -10.82 12.02 -1.76
CA ALA A 87 -10.90 12.64 -3.07
C ALA A 87 -10.31 11.74 -4.16
N ALA A 88 -9.12 11.16 -3.92
CA ALA A 88 -8.47 10.24 -4.85
C ALA A 88 -9.38 9.05 -5.21
N ILE A 89 -10.05 8.46 -4.21
CA ILE A 89 -10.98 7.34 -4.42
C ILE A 89 -12.19 7.79 -5.24
N ARG A 90 -12.84 8.91 -4.85
CA ARG A 90 -14.04 9.41 -5.53
C ARG A 90 -13.76 9.73 -7.00
N ASP A 91 -12.70 10.50 -7.26
CA ASP A 91 -12.32 10.93 -8.59
C ASP A 91 -11.95 9.75 -9.49
N TRP A 92 -11.24 8.76 -8.94
CA TRP A 92 -10.92 7.54 -9.70
C TRP A 92 -12.16 6.69 -9.97
N SER A 93 -13.04 6.51 -8.98
CA SER A 93 -14.28 5.72 -9.16
C SER A 93 -15.21 6.30 -10.21
N ALA A 94 -15.22 7.63 -10.37
CA ALA A 94 -16.02 8.32 -11.38
C ALA A 94 -15.48 8.13 -12.82
N THR A 95 -14.25 7.63 -12.98
CA THR A 95 -13.64 7.36 -14.29
C THR A 95 -13.60 5.87 -14.64
N GLN A 96 -14.17 5.00 -13.81
CA GLN A 96 -14.24 3.55 -14.07
C GLN A 96 -15.47 3.16 -14.87
#